data_AF-A0A945PA40-F1
#
_entry.id   AF-A0A945PA40-F1
#
_cell.length_a   1.000
_cell.length_b   1.000
_cell.length_c   1.000
_cell.angle_alpha   90.00
_cell.angle_beta   90.00
_cell.angle_gamma   90.00
#
_symmetry.space_group_name_H-M   'P 1'
#
loop_
_entity.id
_entity.type
_entity.pdbx_description
1 polymer ?
#
loop_
_entity_poly.entity_id
_entity_poly.type
_entity_poly.pdbx_seq_one_letter_code
_entity_poly.pdbx_strand_id
1 'polypeptide(L)'
;MTAIAIGVYLSERTDSSVDILSANTAPTPRSDALTATQFAQRLQADSDSLLGELGIGKQLIDTDPNASPTHIRVGIPRDLPIASVNVQLTMAIQRLGGHVIEGRESRNGTVTLRCGFDSTETTVYTLRRLRSTTRRTGNIGLVVRNVLLPPSGSKGLWDVSQQLTLMFDSTAAVGVTTVDWERLSQWAQGPAHQLLSPRSVADGDASVWLAMTQIDASEGVEIQGKDQPLSVLHLDDVQRPAAIERQLWALADRAADEGQAIGILQDHPSSHMALRSVLPRLERRGYRFVAVATLLP
;
A
#
# COMPACT_ATOMS: atom_id res chain seq x y z
N MET A 1 -16.38 35.70 15.47
CA MET A 1 -15.43 34.90 14.66
C MET A 1 -15.79 33.45 14.82
N THR A 2 -16.10 32.81 13.70
CA THR A 2 -16.74 31.50 13.59
C THR A 2 -15.71 30.39 13.85
N ALA A 3 -15.95 29.57 14.88
CA ALA A 3 -15.19 28.36 15.14
C ALA A 3 -15.91 27.19 14.47
N ILE A 4 -15.23 26.49 13.56
CA ILE A 4 -15.72 25.23 12.99
C ILE A 4 -15.15 24.12 13.86
N ALA A 5 -15.98 23.60 14.77
CA ALA A 5 -15.74 22.34 15.44
C ALA A 5 -16.25 21.21 14.53
N ILE A 6 -15.36 20.35 14.04
CA ILE A 6 -15.75 19.08 13.45
C ILE A 6 -15.56 18.03 14.53
N GLY A 7 -16.65 17.67 15.20
CA GLY A 7 -16.76 16.49 16.03
C GLY A 7 -17.95 15.66 15.57
N VAL A 8 -17.81 14.34 15.53
CA VAL A 8 -18.87 13.32 15.52
C VAL A 8 -18.22 12.03 16.11
N TYR A 9 -18.39 11.61 17.38
CA TYR A 9 -19.53 11.05 18.16
C TYR A 9 -20.11 9.74 17.56
N LEU A 10 -20.54 8.67 18.23
CA LEU A 10 -20.32 7.91 19.49
C LEU A 10 -21.37 6.77 19.44
N SER A 11 -21.25 5.71 20.25
CA SER A 11 -22.46 5.02 20.73
C SER A 11 -22.24 4.42 22.11
N GLU A 12 -22.80 5.11 23.10
CA GLU A 12 -23.33 4.51 24.31
C GLU A 12 -24.85 4.43 24.15
N ARG A 13 -25.44 3.28 24.48
CA ARG A 13 -26.86 3.21 24.85
C ARG A 13 -27.07 2.11 25.89
N THR A 14 -27.55 2.52 27.06
CA THR A 14 -28.07 1.70 28.15
C THR A 14 -29.57 1.41 27.99
N ASP A 15 -29.95 0.24 28.52
CA ASP A 15 -31.27 -0.34 28.86
C ASP A 15 -32.34 -0.57 27.80
N SER A 16 -32.70 -1.85 27.58
CA SER A 16 -33.88 -2.50 28.19
C SER A 16 -33.99 -3.98 27.78
N SER A 17 -34.46 -4.79 28.71
CA SER A 17 -34.63 -6.24 28.67
C SER A 17 -35.60 -6.71 27.57
N VAL A 18 -35.12 -7.61 26.69
CA VAL A 18 -35.96 -8.61 26.01
C VAL A 18 -35.20 -9.93 26.02
N ASP A 19 -35.72 -10.88 26.78
CA ASP A 19 -35.27 -12.26 26.78
C ASP A 19 -35.76 -12.94 25.49
N ILE A 20 -34.84 -13.19 24.55
CA ILE A 20 -35.07 -14.07 23.41
C ILE A 20 -33.88 -15.03 23.35
N LEU A 21 -33.85 -15.97 24.30
CA LEU A 21 -33.23 -17.27 24.08
C LEU A 21 -33.84 -17.90 22.83
N SER A 22 -33.13 -17.89 21.70
CA SER A 22 -32.73 -19.12 20.98
C SER A 22 -32.17 -18.84 19.58
N ALA A 23 -31.09 -19.58 19.29
CA ALA A 23 -30.60 -19.94 17.97
C ALA A 23 -29.98 -18.83 17.10
N ASN A 24 -28.76 -18.45 17.47
CA ASN A 24 -27.64 -18.46 16.53
C ASN A 24 -26.35 -18.50 17.34
N THR A 25 -25.65 -19.63 17.34
CA THR A 25 -24.31 -19.72 17.89
C THR A 25 -23.43 -18.78 17.08
N ALA A 26 -23.17 -17.59 17.63
CA ALA A 26 -22.21 -16.65 17.09
C ALA A 26 -20.86 -17.36 16.96
N PRO A 27 -20.08 -17.11 15.90
CA PRO A 27 -18.73 -17.66 15.81
C PRO A 27 -17.97 -17.25 17.06
N THR A 28 -17.52 -18.24 17.82
CA THR A 28 -16.75 -18.04 19.05
C THR A 28 -15.60 -17.08 18.74
N PRO A 29 -15.51 -15.90 19.37
CA PRO A 29 -14.27 -15.16 19.30
C PRO A 29 -13.20 -16.10 19.87
N ARG A 30 -12.10 -16.30 19.14
CA ARG A 30 -10.92 -16.97 19.68
C ARG A 30 -10.44 -16.12 20.86
N SER A 31 -10.93 -16.44 22.05
CA SER A 31 -10.54 -15.82 23.31
C SER A 31 -9.31 -16.56 23.82
N ASP A 32 -8.16 -16.28 23.21
CA ASP A 32 -6.95 -16.24 24.01
C ASP A 32 -7.15 -15.00 24.91
N ALA A 33 -7.44 -15.21 26.20
CA ALA A 33 -7.68 -14.11 27.13
C ALA A 33 -6.40 -13.26 27.25
N LEU A 34 -6.32 -12.19 26.45
CA LEU A 34 -5.23 -11.24 26.50
C LEU A 34 -5.34 -10.46 27.80
N THR A 35 -4.35 -10.59 28.67
CA THR A 35 -4.14 -9.66 29.79
C THR A 35 -3.72 -8.28 29.27
N ALA A 36 -3.90 -7.22 30.07
CA ALA A 36 -3.42 -5.88 29.72
C ALA A 36 -1.92 -5.87 29.34
N THR A 37 -1.10 -6.67 30.02
CA THR A 37 0.33 -6.86 29.70
C THR A 37 0.54 -7.53 28.34
N GLN A 38 -0.18 -8.61 28.04
CA GLN A 38 -0.08 -9.29 26.75
C GLN A 38 -0.57 -8.40 25.60
N PHE A 39 -1.63 -7.60 25.83
CA PHE A 39 -2.08 -6.58 24.89
C PHE A 39 -0.97 -5.55 24.63
N ALA A 40 -0.36 -4.99 25.67
CA ALA A 40 0.73 -4.02 25.55
C ALA A 40 1.91 -4.58 24.74
N GLN A 41 2.34 -5.81 25.06
CA GLN A 41 3.42 -6.50 24.36
C GLN A 41 3.08 -6.76 22.90
N ARG A 42 1.84 -7.17 22.61
CA ARG A 42 1.38 -7.42 21.24
C ARG A 42 1.32 -6.13 20.43
N LEU A 43 0.73 -5.08 20.99
CA LEU A 43 0.65 -3.77 20.36
C LEU A 43 2.04 -3.19 20.10
N GLN A 44 2.98 -3.35 21.04
CA GLN A 44 4.37 -2.94 20.85
C GLN A 44 5.05 -3.73 19.72
N ALA A 45 4.90 -5.06 19.68
CA ALA A 45 5.48 -5.90 18.63
C ALA A 45 4.93 -5.54 17.23
N ASP A 46 3.65 -5.19 17.14
CA ASP A 46 2.99 -4.84 15.89
C ASP A 46 3.21 -3.36 15.49
N SER A 47 3.61 -2.48 16.42
CA SER A 47 3.76 -1.02 16.20
C SER A 47 4.74 -0.68 15.08
N ASP A 48 5.91 -1.32 15.07
CA ASP A 48 6.92 -1.12 14.03
C ASP A 48 6.38 -1.46 12.64
N SER A 49 5.65 -2.58 12.55
CA SER A 49 5.08 -3.05 11.28
C SER A 49 3.98 -2.11 10.81
N LEU A 50 3.05 -1.75 11.71
CA LEU A 50 1.93 -0.86 11.44
C LEU A 50 2.39 0.52 10.97
N LEU A 51 3.32 1.14 11.71
CA LEU A 51 3.87 2.45 11.36
C LEU A 51 4.72 2.37 10.09
N GLY A 52 5.42 1.25 9.90
CA GLY A 52 6.12 0.93 8.65
C GLY A 52 5.19 0.94 7.43
N GLU A 53 3.97 0.40 7.53
CA GLU A 53 3.00 0.45 6.43
C GLU A 53 2.60 1.87 6.02
N LEU A 54 2.74 2.85 6.92
CA LEU A 54 2.46 4.26 6.65
C LEU A 54 3.68 5.03 6.11
N GLY A 55 4.83 4.36 5.98
CA GLY A 55 6.09 4.96 5.55
C GLY A 55 6.88 5.61 6.68
N ILE A 56 6.56 5.28 7.94
CA ILE A 56 7.31 5.73 9.10
C ILE A 56 8.40 4.68 9.39
N GLY A 57 9.65 5.04 9.15
CA GLY A 57 10.79 4.16 9.41
C GLY A 57 11.07 3.97 10.91
N LYS A 58 11.70 2.84 11.26
CA LYS A 58 12.03 2.49 12.67
C LYS A 58 12.85 3.56 13.38
N GLN A 59 13.72 4.26 12.66
CA GLN A 59 14.54 5.36 13.19
C GLN A 59 13.71 6.56 13.67
N LEU A 60 12.43 6.64 13.30
CA LEU A 60 11.50 7.68 13.76
C LEU A 60 10.63 7.22 14.93
N ILE A 61 10.82 6.00 15.41
CA ILE A 61 10.05 5.38 16.49
C ILE A 61 11.01 5.19 17.67
N ASP A 62 10.71 5.86 18.77
CA ASP A 62 11.42 5.73 20.05
C ASP A 62 10.48 5.10 21.07
N THR A 63 10.81 3.90 21.53
CA THR A 63 9.99 3.15 22.49
C THR A 63 10.73 3.05 23.81
N ASP A 64 10.08 3.46 24.89
CA ASP A 64 10.54 3.23 26.26
C ASP A 64 9.75 2.05 26.86
N PRO A 65 10.28 0.81 26.78
CA PRO A 65 9.59 -0.38 27.25
C PRO A 65 9.53 -0.49 28.79
N ASN A 66 10.35 0.29 29.50
CA ASN A 66 10.43 0.25 30.96
C ASN A 66 9.45 1.24 31.61
N ALA A 67 8.85 2.14 30.82
CA ALA A 67 7.78 3.01 31.28
C ALA A 67 6.49 2.20 31.49
N SER A 68 5.77 2.49 32.58
CA SER A 68 4.43 1.99 32.84
C SER A 68 3.50 3.20 33.02
N PRO A 69 2.63 3.52 32.05
CA PRO A 69 2.39 2.83 30.76
C PRO A 69 3.56 2.94 29.77
N THR A 70 3.64 2.03 28.79
CA THR A 70 4.69 2.03 27.76
C THR A 70 4.59 3.28 26.90
N HIS A 71 5.68 4.01 26.72
CA HIS A 71 5.69 5.25 25.93
C HIS A 71 6.32 5.02 24.55
N ILE A 72 5.57 5.33 23.49
CA ILE A 72 6.02 5.23 22.10
C ILE A 72 5.98 6.63 21.47
N ARG A 73 7.14 7.21 21.18
CA ARG A 73 7.27 8.48 20.48
C ARG A 73 7.47 8.22 19.00
N VAL A 74 6.67 8.90 18.17
CA VAL A 74 6.67 8.71 16.72
C VAL A 74 6.88 10.05 16.02
N GLY A 75 7.97 10.14 15.26
CA GLY A 75 8.24 11.24 14.34
C GLY A 75 7.46 11.08 13.03
N ILE A 76 6.46 11.94 12.81
CA ILE A 76 5.61 11.89 11.62
C ILE A 76 6.26 12.72 10.50
N PRO A 77 6.58 12.13 9.33
CA PRO A 77 7.09 12.88 8.18
C PRO A 77 6.15 14.02 7.76
N ARG A 78 6.71 15.09 7.19
CA ARG A 78 5.96 16.33 6.87
C ARG A 78 4.82 16.11 5.87
N ASP A 79 5.00 15.15 4.98
CA ASP A 79 4.08 14.78 3.90
C ASP A 79 2.99 13.79 4.33
N LEU A 80 3.02 13.32 5.58
CA LEU A 80 2.02 12.43 6.16
C LEU A 80 1.12 13.21 7.16
N PRO A 81 -0.21 13.24 6.96
CA PRO A 81 -1.11 13.87 7.93
C PRO A 81 -1.13 13.11 9.26
N ILE A 82 -0.95 13.82 10.39
CA ILE A 82 -1.02 13.22 11.74
C ILE A 82 -2.38 12.56 11.97
N ALA A 83 -3.46 13.15 11.46
CA ALA A 83 -4.80 12.60 11.54
C ALA A 83 -4.90 11.21 10.90
N SER A 84 -4.25 10.98 9.75
CA SER A 84 -4.23 9.67 9.10
C SER A 84 -3.52 8.62 9.96
N VAL A 85 -2.42 9.00 10.61
CA VAL A 85 -1.69 8.11 11.53
C VAL A 85 -2.53 7.79 12.76
N ASN A 86 -3.20 8.79 13.33
CA ASN A 86 -4.11 8.62 14.47
C ASN A 86 -5.25 7.62 14.15
N VAL A 87 -5.93 7.80 13.01
CA VAL A 87 -7.01 6.89 12.59
C VAL A 87 -6.50 5.45 12.44
N GLN A 88 -5.35 5.26 11.80
CA GLN A 88 -4.78 3.92 11.60
C GLN A 88 -4.34 3.26 12.90
N LEU A 89 -3.73 4.02 13.82
CA LEU A 89 -3.42 3.53 15.17
C LEU A 89 -4.68 3.15 15.93
N THR A 90 -5.70 4.00 15.91
CA THR A 90 -6.99 3.74 16.57
C THR A 90 -7.63 2.46 16.04
N MET A 91 -7.69 2.29 14.72
CA MET A 91 -8.22 1.08 14.09
C MET A 91 -7.41 -0.17 14.45
N ALA A 92 -6.08 -0.07 14.48
CA ALA A 92 -5.22 -1.19 14.85
C ALA A 92 -5.40 -1.60 16.32
N ILE A 93 -5.46 -0.64 17.24
CA ILE A 93 -5.73 -0.85 18.67
C ILE A 93 -7.07 -1.56 18.85
N GLN A 94 -8.12 -1.11 18.17
CA GLN A 94 -9.45 -1.73 18.23
C GLN A 94 -9.45 -3.16 17.66
N ARG A 95 -8.73 -3.42 16.56
CA ARG A 95 -8.60 -4.77 16.00
C ARG A 95 -7.91 -5.75 16.95
N LEU A 96 -7.01 -5.26 17.80
CA LEU A 96 -6.35 -6.04 18.84
C LEU A 96 -7.22 -6.20 20.11
N GLY A 97 -8.45 -5.68 20.11
CA GLY A 97 -9.38 -5.73 21.25
C GLY A 97 -9.17 -4.64 22.30
N GLY A 98 -8.26 -3.69 22.07
CA GLY A 98 -8.05 -2.54 22.94
C GLY A 98 -8.96 -1.35 22.59
N HIS A 99 -8.81 -0.26 23.34
CA HIS A 99 -9.50 0.99 23.08
C HIS A 99 -8.60 2.20 23.31
N VAL A 100 -8.91 3.30 22.62
CA VAL A 100 -8.26 4.60 22.87
C VAL A 100 -9.05 5.28 23.98
N ILE A 101 -8.38 5.56 25.10
CA ILE A 101 -8.93 6.22 26.29
C ILE A 101 -9.05 7.73 26.03
N GLU A 102 -7.99 8.32 25.47
CA GLU A 102 -7.92 9.75 25.23
C GLU A 102 -7.03 10.07 24.02
N GLY A 103 -7.49 10.98 23.16
CA GLY A 103 -6.67 11.62 22.14
C GLY A 103 -6.62 13.12 22.35
N ARG A 104 -5.43 13.67 22.59
CA ARG A 104 -5.25 15.10 22.91
C ARG A 104 -4.22 15.74 21.99
N GLU A 105 -4.61 16.81 21.32
CA GLU A 105 -3.69 17.68 20.59
C GLU A 105 -3.23 18.83 21.49
N SER A 106 -1.91 18.98 21.58
CA SER A 106 -1.26 20.08 22.29
C SER A 106 -1.12 21.31 21.39
N ARG A 107 -0.98 22.50 21.97
CA ARG A 107 -0.81 23.78 21.23
C ARG A 107 0.39 23.80 20.27
N ASN A 108 1.37 22.92 20.50
CA ASN A 108 2.55 22.77 19.64
C ASN A 108 2.32 21.80 18.45
N GLY A 109 1.10 21.29 18.26
CA GLY A 109 0.75 20.33 17.21
C GLY A 109 1.20 18.89 17.49
N THR A 110 1.61 18.59 18.73
CA THR A 110 1.87 17.22 19.20
C THR A 110 0.55 16.56 19.56
N VAL A 111 0.33 15.33 19.08
CA VAL A 111 -0.86 14.55 19.43
C VAL A 111 -0.46 13.40 20.35
N THR A 112 -1.11 13.30 21.51
CA THR A 112 -0.93 12.21 22.45
C THR A 112 -2.15 11.30 22.40
N LEU A 113 -1.94 10.00 22.22
CA LEU A 113 -2.99 8.97 22.24
C LEU A 113 -2.71 8.02 23.41
N ARG A 114 -3.62 8.01 24.38
CA ARG A 114 -3.59 7.08 25.51
C ARG A 114 -4.51 5.92 25.18
N CYS A 115 -4.00 4.70 25.25
CA CYS A 115 -4.75 3.50 24.91
C CYS A 115 -4.53 2.42 25.94
N GLY A 116 -5.47 1.49 25.97
CA GLY A 116 -5.57 0.52 27.02
C GLY A 116 -6.42 -0.68 26.66
N PHE A 117 -6.46 -1.61 27.60
CA PHE A 117 -7.25 -2.81 27.54
C PHE A 117 -7.95 -2.99 28.88
N ASP A 118 -9.24 -3.36 28.84
CA ASP A 118 -10.05 -3.62 30.04
C ASP A 118 -9.89 -2.54 31.14
N SER A 119 -10.18 -1.28 30.78
CA SER A 119 -10.04 -0.08 31.62
C SER A 119 -8.64 0.24 32.16
N THR A 120 -7.61 -0.53 31.78
CA THR A 120 -6.22 -0.32 32.17
C THR A 120 -5.47 0.41 31.07
N GLU A 121 -4.85 1.55 31.39
CA GLU A 121 -3.95 2.24 30.47
C GLU A 121 -2.65 1.44 30.31
N THR A 122 -2.33 1.05 29.08
CA THR A 122 -1.17 0.20 28.80
C THR A 122 -0.10 0.93 28.01
N THR A 123 -0.50 1.86 27.13
CA THR A 123 0.40 2.43 26.13
C THR A 123 0.02 3.87 25.79
N VAL A 124 1.03 4.73 25.65
CA VAL A 124 0.88 6.13 25.25
C VAL A 124 1.69 6.40 24.00
N TYR A 125 1.02 6.76 22.90
CA TYR A 125 1.67 7.26 21.69
C TYR A 125 1.82 8.77 21.75
N THR A 126 3.00 9.28 21.44
CA THR A 126 3.25 10.71 21.22
C THR A 126 3.64 10.94 19.77
N LEU A 127 2.75 11.53 18.98
CA LEU A 127 2.93 11.80 17.56
C LEU A 127 3.42 13.25 17.38
N ARG A 128 4.62 13.42 16.81
CA ARG A 128 5.20 14.74 16.54
C ARG A 128 5.54 14.87 15.07
N ARG A 129 4.97 15.88 14.40
CA ARG A 129 5.35 16.19 13.01
C ARG A 129 6.77 16.72 12.92
N LEU A 130 7.54 16.13 12.03
CA LEU A 130 8.89 16.55 11.64
C LEU A 130 8.77 17.57 10.49
N ARG A 131 9.58 18.62 10.53
CA ARG A 131 9.50 19.72 9.53
C ARG A 131 10.34 19.47 8.28
N SER A 132 11.47 18.78 8.43
CA SER A 132 12.46 18.56 7.36
C SER A 132 12.46 17.14 6.78
N THR A 133 11.79 16.19 7.44
CA THR A 133 11.80 14.78 7.04
C THR A 133 10.59 14.46 6.17
N THR A 134 10.82 13.89 4.99
CA THR A 134 9.79 13.25 4.14
C THR A 134 9.89 11.74 4.24
N ARG A 135 8.84 11.02 3.84
CA ARG A 135 8.93 9.56 3.64
C ARG A 135 9.99 9.23 2.59
N ARG A 136 10.69 8.11 2.77
CA ARG A 136 11.61 7.53 1.77
C ARG A 136 10.76 6.76 0.77
N THR A 137 10.42 7.39 -0.34
CA THR A 137 9.49 6.89 -1.36
C THR A 137 9.97 7.31 -2.75
N GLY A 138 9.47 6.64 -3.79
CA GLY A 138 9.75 7.01 -5.18
C GLY A 138 8.62 6.65 -6.13
N ASN A 139 8.90 6.82 -7.42
CA ASN A 139 8.02 6.45 -8.52
C ASN A 139 8.28 5.00 -8.94
N ILE A 140 7.22 4.21 -9.10
CA ILE A 140 7.31 2.82 -9.54
C ILE A 140 6.56 2.69 -10.86
N GLY A 141 7.28 2.29 -11.91
CA GLY A 141 6.68 1.83 -13.16
C GLY A 141 6.52 0.30 -13.11
N LEU A 142 5.32 -0.20 -13.37
CA LEU A 142 5.08 -1.64 -13.44
C LEU A 142 4.67 -2.04 -14.85
N VAL A 143 5.39 -3.02 -15.41
CA VAL A 143 5.13 -3.59 -16.73
C VAL A 143 4.62 -5.01 -16.57
N VAL A 144 3.43 -5.28 -17.08
CA VAL A 144 2.92 -6.64 -17.23
C VAL A 144 3.01 -7.07 -18.68
N ARG A 145 3.81 -8.10 -18.93
CA ARG A 145 4.08 -8.66 -20.26
C ARG A 145 3.13 -9.81 -20.56
N ASN A 146 3.00 -10.12 -21.85
CA ASN A 146 2.25 -11.25 -22.36
C ASN A 146 0.79 -11.26 -21.88
N VAL A 147 0.21 -10.07 -21.75
CA VAL A 147 -1.17 -9.91 -21.27
C VAL A 147 -2.12 -10.64 -22.21
N LEU A 148 -2.89 -11.57 -21.65
CA LEU A 148 -3.87 -12.33 -22.39
C LEU A 148 -5.16 -11.53 -22.56
N LEU A 149 -5.87 -11.79 -23.65
CA LEU A 149 -7.21 -11.25 -23.85
C LEU A 149 -8.13 -11.73 -22.72
N PRO A 150 -8.70 -10.81 -21.93
CA PRO A 150 -9.53 -11.20 -20.81
C PRO A 150 -10.88 -11.75 -21.33
N PRO A 151 -11.51 -12.70 -20.63
CA PRO A 151 -12.83 -13.19 -20.99
C PRO A 151 -13.87 -12.05 -21.04
N SER A 152 -14.85 -12.18 -21.93
CA SER A 152 -15.95 -11.22 -22.08
C SER A 152 -16.65 -10.97 -20.73
N GLY A 153 -16.76 -9.71 -20.32
CA GLY A 153 -17.47 -9.30 -19.10
C GLY A 153 -16.62 -9.23 -17.82
N SER A 154 -15.31 -9.47 -17.91
CA SER A 154 -14.37 -9.16 -16.83
C SER A 154 -14.38 -7.66 -16.52
N LYS A 155 -14.55 -7.30 -15.24
CA LYS A 155 -14.53 -5.92 -14.77
C LYS A 155 -13.18 -5.63 -14.11
N GLY A 156 -12.50 -4.59 -14.59
CA GLY A 156 -11.25 -4.09 -14.01
C GLY A 156 -10.04 -4.98 -14.27
N LEU A 157 -8.86 -4.36 -14.30
CA LEU A 157 -7.60 -5.07 -14.34
C LEU A 157 -7.28 -5.57 -12.92
N TRP A 158 -7.36 -6.88 -12.71
CA TRP A 158 -6.92 -7.61 -11.49
C TRP A 158 -7.32 -7.00 -10.13
N ASP A 159 -8.43 -6.26 -10.07
CA ASP A 159 -8.88 -5.49 -8.90
C ASP A 159 -7.84 -4.50 -8.34
N VAL A 160 -6.93 -3.99 -9.17
CA VAL A 160 -5.94 -2.98 -8.77
C VAL A 160 -6.31 -1.60 -9.31
N SER A 161 -6.24 -0.59 -8.44
CA SER A 161 -6.46 0.81 -8.83
C SER A 161 -5.18 1.53 -9.25
N GLN A 162 -4.02 0.93 -8.94
CA GLN A 162 -2.72 1.52 -9.24
C GLN A 162 -2.41 1.40 -10.73
N GLN A 163 -1.79 2.44 -11.29
CA GLN A 163 -1.44 2.48 -12.70
C GLN A 163 -0.44 1.36 -13.05
N LEU A 164 -0.72 0.66 -14.14
CA LEU A 164 0.10 -0.42 -14.70
C LEU A 164 0.31 -0.15 -16.18
N THR A 165 1.44 -0.62 -16.71
CA THR A 165 1.75 -0.62 -18.13
C THR A 165 1.57 -2.04 -18.65
N LEU A 166 0.64 -2.23 -19.58
CA LEU A 166 0.30 -3.52 -20.17
C LEU A 166 1.02 -3.65 -21.50
N MET A 167 1.89 -4.64 -21.62
CA MET A 167 2.65 -4.92 -22.83
C MET A 167 2.12 -6.17 -23.50
N PHE A 168 1.58 -5.99 -24.70
CA PHE A 168 1.09 -7.08 -25.54
C PHE A 168 2.19 -7.52 -26.50
N ASP A 169 2.54 -8.81 -26.46
CA ASP A 169 3.50 -9.36 -27.40
C ASP A 169 2.88 -9.45 -28.80
N SER A 170 3.71 -9.16 -29.80
CA SER A 170 3.48 -9.38 -31.22
C SER A 170 2.99 -10.78 -31.57
N THR A 171 3.44 -11.83 -30.87
CA THR A 171 3.03 -13.22 -31.14
C THR A 171 1.61 -13.51 -30.66
N ALA A 172 1.21 -12.97 -29.50
CA ALA A 172 -0.16 -12.99 -29.00
C ALA A 172 -1.08 -12.05 -29.82
N ALA A 173 -0.51 -11.04 -30.49
CA ALA A 173 -1.23 -10.13 -31.38
C ALA A 173 -1.52 -10.73 -32.78
N VAL A 174 -0.93 -11.89 -33.13
CA VAL A 174 -1.22 -12.60 -34.39
C VAL A 174 -2.66 -13.12 -34.34
N GLY A 175 -3.55 -12.48 -35.10
CA GLY A 175 -4.98 -12.83 -35.16
C GLY A 175 -5.89 -11.97 -34.27
N VAL A 176 -5.35 -10.99 -33.52
CA VAL A 176 -6.15 -10.03 -32.76
C VAL A 176 -6.85 -9.06 -33.70
N THR A 177 -8.18 -9.07 -33.68
CA THR A 177 -9.01 -8.20 -34.53
C THR A 177 -9.05 -6.77 -33.99
N THR A 178 -9.51 -5.82 -34.80
CA THR A 178 -9.77 -4.44 -34.33
C THR A 178 -10.76 -4.42 -33.16
N VAL A 179 -11.74 -5.33 -33.16
CA VAL A 179 -12.74 -5.46 -32.09
C VAL A 179 -12.09 -5.95 -30.79
N ASP A 180 -11.18 -6.91 -30.86
CA ASP A 180 -10.42 -7.38 -29.69
C ASP A 180 -9.54 -6.27 -29.12
N TRP A 181 -8.98 -5.42 -29.99
CA TRP A 181 -8.18 -4.26 -29.58
C TRP A 181 -9.01 -3.17 -28.91
N GLU A 182 -10.18 -2.84 -29.46
CA GLU A 182 -11.12 -1.91 -28.82
C GLU A 182 -11.56 -2.42 -27.46
N ARG A 183 -11.83 -3.73 -27.34
CA ARG A 183 -12.17 -4.37 -26.06
C ARG A 183 -11.03 -4.31 -25.05
N LEU A 184 -9.80 -4.59 -25.47
CA LEU A 184 -8.61 -4.45 -24.62
C LEU A 184 -8.40 -3.03 -24.15
N SER A 185 -8.54 -2.07 -25.06
CA SER A 185 -8.41 -0.64 -24.76
C SER A 185 -9.46 -0.20 -23.75
N GLN A 186 -10.72 -0.60 -23.94
CA GLN A 186 -11.81 -0.33 -23.00
C GLN A 186 -11.59 -1.01 -21.63
N TRP A 187 -11.06 -2.23 -21.62
CA TRP A 187 -10.74 -2.95 -20.40
C TRP A 187 -9.59 -2.28 -19.61
N ALA A 188 -8.57 -1.77 -20.29
CA ALA A 188 -7.43 -1.07 -19.70
C ALA A 188 -7.76 0.37 -19.23
N GLN A 189 -8.80 1.01 -19.78
CA GLN A 189 -9.15 2.41 -19.49
C GLN A 189 -9.70 2.65 -18.06
N GLY A 190 -10.13 1.62 -17.33
CA GLY A 190 -10.75 1.80 -16.01
C GLY A 190 -9.84 2.48 -14.96
N PRO A 191 -8.59 2.03 -14.78
CA PRO A 191 -7.64 2.61 -13.80
C PRO A 191 -6.51 3.47 -14.40
N ALA A 192 -6.70 4.05 -15.59
CA ALA A 192 -5.66 4.80 -16.32
C ALA A 192 -4.40 3.98 -16.66
N HIS A 193 -4.53 2.67 -16.92
CA HIS A 193 -3.41 1.86 -17.39
C HIS A 193 -2.88 2.35 -18.74
N GLN A 194 -1.57 2.21 -18.93
CA GLN A 194 -0.94 2.44 -20.23
C GLN A 194 -0.93 1.13 -21.01
N LEU A 195 -1.25 1.20 -22.30
CA LEU A 195 -1.27 0.07 -23.21
C LEU A 195 -0.13 0.20 -24.22
N LEU A 196 0.82 -0.73 -24.23
CA LEU A 196 1.92 -0.78 -25.19
C LEU A 196 1.73 -1.95 -26.15
N SER A 197 1.77 -1.67 -27.45
CA SER A 197 1.58 -2.67 -28.49
C SER A 197 2.33 -2.35 -29.77
N PRO A 198 2.73 -3.37 -30.54
CA PRO A 198 3.28 -3.20 -31.89
C PRO A 198 2.34 -2.43 -32.86
N ARG A 199 1.04 -2.32 -32.53
CA ARG A 199 0.06 -1.55 -33.32
C ARG A 199 -0.17 -0.12 -32.83
N SER A 200 0.25 0.27 -31.62
CA SER A 200 0.15 1.66 -31.15
C SER A 200 1.26 2.57 -31.71
N VAL A 201 1.95 2.11 -32.77
CA VAL A 201 3.06 2.76 -33.46
C VAL A 201 2.70 4.13 -34.07
N ALA A 202 1.41 4.49 -34.10
CA ALA A 202 0.96 5.79 -34.60
C ALA A 202 1.12 6.96 -33.59
N ASP A 203 1.21 6.72 -32.27
CA ASP A 203 1.05 7.78 -31.25
C ASP A 203 2.31 8.09 -30.40
N GLY A 204 3.51 7.74 -30.86
CA GLY A 204 4.76 8.01 -30.12
C GLY A 204 5.12 6.96 -29.06
N ASP A 205 4.23 5.99 -28.81
CA ASP A 205 4.47 4.83 -27.94
C ASP A 205 5.40 3.76 -28.58
N ALA A 206 5.74 3.90 -29.86
CA ALA A 206 6.61 2.97 -30.57
C ALA A 206 8.02 2.90 -29.97
N SER A 207 8.58 4.07 -29.59
CA SER A 207 9.90 4.15 -28.96
C SER A 207 9.88 3.54 -27.57
N VAL A 208 8.81 3.75 -26.81
CA VAL A 208 8.60 3.17 -25.47
C VAL A 208 8.49 1.65 -25.55
N TRP A 209 7.70 1.13 -26.50
CA TRP A 209 7.57 -0.32 -26.71
C TRP A 209 8.90 -0.96 -27.13
N LEU A 210 9.65 -0.32 -28.04
CA LEU A 210 10.96 -0.82 -28.47
C LEU A 210 11.98 -0.80 -27.32
N ALA A 211 12.04 0.30 -26.57
CA ALA A 211 12.87 0.40 -25.38
C ALA A 211 12.51 -0.69 -24.38
N MET A 212 11.22 -0.91 -24.10
CA MET A 212 10.79 -1.94 -23.18
C MET A 212 11.18 -3.34 -23.64
N THR A 213 11.07 -3.62 -24.94
CA THR A 213 11.47 -4.92 -25.50
C THR A 213 12.98 -5.15 -25.35
N GLN A 214 13.80 -4.10 -25.50
CA GLN A 214 15.25 -4.18 -25.28
C GLN A 214 15.59 -4.38 -23.80
N ILE A 215 14.93 -3.62 -22.92
CA ILE A 215 15.08 -3.72 -21.47
C ILE A 215 14.72 -5.12 -20.99
N ASP A 216 13.61 -5.65 -21.48
CA ASP A 216 13.12 -6.97 -21.12
C ASP A 216 14.04 -8.11 -21.57
N ALA A 217 14.72 -7.92 -22.71
CA ALA A 217 15.74 -8.83 -23.21
C ALA A 217 17.09 -8.71 -22.47
N SER A 218 17.27 -7.66 -21.67
CA SER A 218 18.53 -7.30 -21.04
C SER A 218 18.46 -7.50 -19.53
N GLU A 219 18.87 -8.68 -19.04
CA GLU A 219 18.96 -8.91 -17.59
C GLU A 219 20.05 -8.04 -16.96
N GLY A 220 19.68 -7.21 -15.98
CA GLY A 220 20.63 -6.51 -15.10
C GLY A 220 21.31 -5.27 -15.69
N VAL A 221 20.73 -4.64 -16.72
CA VAL A 221 21.29 -3.43 -17.32
C VAL A 221 20.75 -2.17 -16.63
N GLU A 222 21.67 -1.33 -16.14
CA GLU A 222 21.33 0.06 -15.76
C GLU A 222 20.92 0.84 -17.02
N ILE A 223 19.70 1.34 -17.04
CA ILE A 223 19.18 2.12 -18.17
C ILE A 223 19.24 3.60 -17.79
N GLN A 224 19.67 4.44 -18.73
CA GLN A 224 19.51 5.88 -18.58
C GLN A 224 18.02 6.21 -18.63
N GLY A 225 17.45 6.55 -17.48
CA GLY A 225 16.13 7.17 -17.41
C GLY A 225 16.18 8.63 -17.83
N LYS A 226 15.00 9.23 -17.90
CA LYS A 226 14.84 10.62 -18.34
C LYS A 226 15.70 11.63 -17.56
N ASP A 227 15.76 11.47 -16.23
CA ASP A 227 16.47 12.39 -15.33
C ASP A 227 17.60 11.72 -14.52
N GLN A 228 17.56 10.40 -14.36
CA GLN A 228 18.46 9.62 -13.49
C GLN A 228 18.47 8.14 -13.90
N PRO A 229 19.51 7.35 -13.52
CA PRO A 229 19.54 5.92 -13.79
C PRO A 229 18.28 5.20 -13.28
N LEU A 230 17.84 4.19 -14.03
CA LEU A 230 16.66 3.37 -13.74
C LEU A 230 17.10 1.97 -13.33
N SER A 231 16.77 1.60 -12.09
CA SER A 231 16.75 0.20 -11.66
C SER A 231 15.59 -0.56 -12.31
N VAL A 232 15.91 -1.67 -12.96
CA VAL A 232 14.92 -2.61 -13.51
C VAL A 232 15.03 -3.96 -12.81
N LEU A 233 13.89 -4.52 -12.41
CA LEU A 233 13.80 -5.84 -11.80
C LEU A 233 12.75 -6.69 -12.50
N HIS A 234 13.11 -7.93 -12.79
CA HIS A 234 12.14 -8.98 -13.09
C HIS A 234 11.59 -9.50 -11.76
N LEU A 235 10.28 -9.43 -11.60
CA LEU A 235 9.62 -9.69 -10.31
C LEU A 235 9.18 -11.14 -10.18
N ASP A 236 9.12 -11.88 -11.29
CA ASP A 236 8.42 -13.15 -11.40
C ASP A 236 9.29 -14.31 -11.90
N ASP A 237 10.62 -14.20 -11.79
CA ASP A 237 11.58 -15.30 -12.02
C ASP A 237 11.16 -16.58 -11.28
N VAL A 238 10.55 -16.41 -10.11
CA VAL A 238 9.89 -17.49 -9.36
C VAL A 238 8.39 -17.21 -9.33
N GLN A 239 7.61 -18.02 -10.04
CA GLN A 239 6.15 -17.90 -10.18
C GLN A 239 5.35 -18.29 -8.93
N ARG A 240 5.71 -17.74 -7.76
CA ARG A 240 5.03 -17.92 -6.48
C ARG A 240 4.65 -16.56 -5.90
N PRO A 241 3.41 -16.37 -5.39
CA PRO A 241 2.97 -15.08 -4.85
C PRO A 241 3.95 -14.49 -3.85
N ALA A 242 4.37 -15.25 -2.83
CA ALA A 242 5.30 -14.77 -1.80
C ALA A 242 6.70 -14.40 -2.34
N ALA A 243 7.14 -14.98 -3.47
CA ALA A 243 8.40 -14.59 -4.10
C ALA A 243 8.25 -13.23 -4.80
N ILE A 244 7.17 -13.06 -5.57
CA ILE A 244 6.83 -11.83 -6.26
C ILE A 244 6.59 -10.69 -5.27
N GLU A 245 5.90 -10.95 -4.15
CA GLU A 245 5.71 -9.97 -3.08
C GLU A 245 7.04 -9.46 -2.53
N ARG A 246 8.02 -10.34 -2.28
CA ARG A 246 9.36 -9.93 -1.83
C ARG A 246 10.07 -9.07 -2.87
N GLN A 247 9.95 -9.41 -4.16
CA GLN A 247 10.55 -8.61 -5.23
C GLN A 247 9.87 -7.24 -5.37
N LEU A 248 8.55 -7.15 -5.18
CA LEU A 248 7.83 -5.87 -5.15
C LEU A 248 8.32 -4.96 -4.02
N TRP A 249 8.59 -5.53 -2.84
CA TRP A 249 9.19 -4.77 -1.74
C TRP A 249 10.64 -4.36 -2.05
N ALA A 250 11.44 -5.24 -2.66
CA ALA A 250 12.80 -4.90 -3.08
C ALA A 250 12.82 -3.79 -4.15
N LEU A 251 11.88 -3.83 -5.11
CA LEU A 251 11.67 -2.78 -6.10
C LEU A 251 11.33 -1.45 -5.43
N ALA A 252 10.45 -1.48 -4.42
CA ALA A 252 10.09 -0.30 -3.66
C ALA A 252 11.28 0.28 -2.87
N ASP A 253 12.13 -0.56 -2.31
CA ASP A 253 13.34 -0.10 -1.64
C ASP A 253 14.29 0.60 -2.63
N ARG A 254 14.49 0.03 -3.84
CA ARG A 254 15.27 0.71 -4.89
C ARG A 254 14.64 2.03 -5.32
N ALA A 255 13.32 2.07 -5.52
CA ALA A 255 12.63 3.32 -5.86
C ALA A 255 12.76 4.37 -4.74
N ALA A 256 12.84 3.97 -3.47
CA ALA A 256 13.05 4.90 -2.37
C ALA A 256 14.49 5.42 -2.27
N ASP A 257 15.47 4.64 -2.72
CA ASP A 257 16.89 4.99 -2.71
C ASP A 257 17.28 5.83 -3.94
N GLU A 258 16.78 5.44 -5.11
CA GLU A 258 17.12 6.02 -6.43
C GLU A 258 16.04 6.99 -6.94
N GLY A 259 14.91 7.13 -6.24
CA GLY A 259 13.78 7.98 -6.61
C GLY A 259 12.83 7.36 -7.64
N GLN A 260 13.28 6.39 -8.44
CA GLN A 260 12.43 5.66 -9.38
C GLN A 260 12.93 4.24 -9.67
N ALA A 261 12.02 3.32 -9.99
CA ALA A 261 12.35 1.98 -10.45
C ALA A 261 11.27 1.38 -11.35
N ILE A 262 11.63 0.40 -12.20
CA ILE A 262 10.72 -0.34 -13.05
C ILE A 262 10.69 -1.83 -12.64
N GLY A 263 9.50 -2.35 -12.40
CA GLY A 263 9.26 -3.77 -12.20
C GLY A 263 8.64 -4.39 -13.44
N ILE A 264 9.17 -5.52 -13.88
CA ILE A 264 8.66 -6.27 -15.03
C ILE A 264 8.16 -7.63 -14.54
N LEU A 265 6.97 -8.02 -14.98
CA LEU A 265 6.36 -9.31 -14.64
C LEU A 265 5.50 -9.84 -15.79
N GLN A 266 5.17 -11.12 -15.78
CA GLN A 266 4.26 -11.75 -16.74
C GLN A 266 2.83 -11.79 -16.19
N ASP A 267 1.85 -11.73 -17.10
CA ASP A 267 0.44 -12.02 -16.82
C ASP A 267 0.30 -13.48 -16.34
N HIS A 268 0.16 -13.64 -15.03
CA HIS A 268 0.10 -14.93 -14.36
C HIS A 268 -0.71 -14.83 -13.06
N PRO A 269 -1.48 -15.85 -12.66
CA PRO A 269 -2.28 -15.80 -11.43
C PRO A 269 -1.48 -15.45 -10.17
N SER A 270 -0.24 -15.95 -10.06
CA SER A 270 0.65 -15.62 -8.93
C SER A 270 0.97 -14.11 -8.88
N SER A 271 1.17 -13.49 -10.03
CA SER A 271 1.40 -12.06 -10.16
C SER A 271 0.19 -11.26 -9.71
N HIS A 272 -1.01 -11.65 -10.15
CA HIS A 272 -2.24 -10.93 -9.79
C HIS A 272 -2.49 -10.95 -8.28
N MET A 273 -2.28 -12.10 -7.64
CA MET A 273 -2.38 -12.22 -6.18
C MET A 273 -1.40 -11.29 -5.46
N ALA A 274 -0.13 -11.28 -5.91
CA ALA A 274 0.90 -10.44 -5.31
C ALA A 274 0.63 -8.94 -5.51
N LEU A 275 0.21 -8.53 -6.71
CA LEU A 275 -0.12 -7.13 -7.02
C LEU A 275 -1.30 -6.64 -6.16
N ARG A 276 -2.40 -7.40 -6.15
CA ARG A 276 -3.58 -7.06 -5.34
C ARG A 276 -3.26 -6.95 -3.85
N SER A 277 -2.33 -7.75 -3.35
CA SER A 277 -1.86 -7.75 -1.96
C SER A 277 -0.95 -6.55 -1.64
N VAL A 278 0.03 -6.27 -2.50
CA VAL A 278 1.15 -5.38 -2.18
C VAL A 278 0.94 -3.94 -2.67
N LEU A 279 0.37 -3.72 -3.86
CA LEU A 279 0.29 -2.37 -4.43
C LEU A 279 -0.46 -1.37 -3.53
N PRO A 280 -1.62 -1.72 -2.93
CA PRO A 280 -2.31 -0.81 -2.01
C PRO A 280 -1.48 -0.49 -0.76
N ARG A 281 -0.59 -1.40 -0.33
CA ARG A 281 0.29 -1.19 0.83
C ARG A 281 1.41 -0.23 0.48
N LEU A 282 2.02 -0.38 -0.70
CA LEU A 282 3.04 0.54 -1.20
C LEU A 282 2.48 1.95 -1.42
N GLU A 283 1.28 2.06 -2.00
CA GLU A 283 0.62 3.36 -2.16
C GLU A 283 0.37 4.05 -0.81
N ARG A 284 -0.14 3.31 0.19
CA ARG A 284 -0.30 3.81 1.57
C ARG A 284 1.03 4.26 2.18
N ARG A 285 2.11 3.54 1.90
CA ARG A 285 3.48 3.87 2.31
C ARG A 285 4.00 5.14 1.63
N GLY A 286 3.38 5.57 0.53
CA GLY A 286 3.62 6.83 -0.16
C GLY A 286 4.30 6.69 -1.52
N TYR A 287 4.46 5.46 -2.03
CA TYR A 287 4.94 5.23 -3.39
C TYR A 287 3.89 5.67 -4.42
N ARG A 288 4.36 6.13 -5.58
CA ARG A 288 3.50 6.54 -6.69
C ARG A 288 3.68 5.59 -7.86
N PHE A 289 2.57 5.08 -8.38
CA PHE A 289 2.57 4.25 -9.58
C PHE A 289 2.36 5.13 -10.80
N VAL A 290 3.25 5.00 -11.78
CA VAL A 290 3.25 5.85 -12.98
C VAL A 290 3.37 5.01 -14.25
N ALA A 291 2.85 5.54 -15.36
CA ALA A 291 3.09 5.00 -16.69
C ALA A 291 4.59 4.93 -16.98
N VAL A 292 5.07 3.82 -17.54
CA VAL A 292 6.50 3.61 -17.73
C VAL A 292 7.09 4.57 -18.78
N ALA A 293 6.27 5.03 -19.73
CA ALA A 293 6.65 6.11 -20.65
C ALA A 293 7.05 7.42 -19.95
N THR A 294 6.63 7.65 -18.69
CA THR A 294 7.04 8.85 -17.94
C THR A 294 8.43 8.74 -17.33
N LEU A 295 8.95 7.51 -17.20
CA LEU A 295 10.24 7.21 -16.60
C LEU A 295 11.35 7.10 -17.65
N LEU A 296 10.98 6.62 -18.85
CA LEU A 296 11.86 6.50 -20.00
C LEU A 296 12.12 7.87 -20.65
N PRO A 297 13.28 8.04 -21.30
CA PRO A 297 13.66 9.28 -22.00
C PRO A 297 12.75 9.62 -23.19
#